data_AF-A0A6P0VNM6-F1
#
_entry.id   AF-A0A6P0VNM6-F1
#
_cell.length_a   1.000
_cell.length_b   1.000
_cell.length_c   1.000
_cell.angle_alpha   90.00
_cell.angle_beta   90.00
_cell.angle_gamma   90.00
#
_symmetry.space_group_name_H-M   'P 1'
#
loop_
_entity.id
_entity.type
_entity.pdbx_description
1 polymer ?
#
loop_
_entity_poly.entity_id
_entity_poly.type
_entity_poly.pdbx_seq_one_letter_code
_entity_poly.pdbx_strand_id
1 'polypeptide(L)'
;YIWNFPKAEGYSIGIGMFRGGGAQNLKGMVAEYSQQFGVDIKAYKQYGHPLSLWDGYQTLHTQNAVLAGEAACVVDPFTAEGIRPSIFSGLKAAEAINCALGGEGDALEKYSQVINEEWGNDMLWAKRIAQIFYKIPEVGYKAGVKHPSSTQTMSNVLCGKATYSEVASRALKRLGGNLIPGIIGN
;
A
#
# COMPACT_ATOMS: atom_id res chain seq x y z
N TYR A 1 12.42 -2.54 0.53
CA TYR A 1 12.44 -2.73 2.00
C TYR A 1 12.49 -4.22 2.31
N ILE A 2 12.84 -4.58 3.53
CA ILE A 2 12.90 -5.96 4.04
C ILE A 2 11.85 -6.10 5.15
N TRP A 3 11.23 -7.27 5.26
CA TRP A 3 10.30 -7.59 6.35
C TRP A 3 10.66 -8.92 7.01
N ASN A 4 10.29 -9.03 8.28
CA ASN A 4 10.32 -10.27 9.05
C ASN A 4 9.01 -10.37 9.83
N PHE A 5 8.17 -11.34 9.49
CA PHE A 5 6.94 -11.65 10.24
C PHE A 5 7.15 -12.94 11.05
N PRO A 6 7.31 -12.84 12.38
CA PRO A 6 7.37 -14.01 13.25
C PRO A 6 6.08 -14.84 13.19
N LYS A 7 6.23 -16.16 13.27
CA LYS A 7 5.17 -17.17 13.31
C LYS A 7 5.44 -18.13 14.47
N ALA A 8 4.43 -18.92 14.86
CA ALA A 8 4.56 -19.89 15.94
C ALA A 8 5.76 -20.86 15.76
N GLU A 9 6.00 -21.30 14.51
CA GLU A 9 7.03 -22.28 14.17
C GLU A 9 8.14 -21.71 13.25
N GLY A 10 8.33 -20.39 13.22
CA GLY A 10 9.40 -19.79 12.44
C GLY A 10 9.11 -18.37 11.96
N TYR A 11 9.51 -18.07 10.72
CA TYR A 11 9.46 -16.71 10.19
C TYR A 11 8.95 -16.68 8.74
N SER A 12 8.36 -15.56 8.37
CA SER A 12 8.25 -15.14 6.97
C SER A 12 9.16 -13.95 6.76
N ILE A 13 10.37 -14.22 6.25
CA ILE A 13 11.36 -13.19 5.92
C ILE A 13 11.33 -12.95 4.42
N GLY A 14 11.28 -11.68 4.02
CA GLY A 14 11.28 -11.33 2.60
C GLY A 14 11.81 -9.95 2.31
N ILE A 15 12.02 -9.69 1.03
CA ILE A 15 12.54 -8.43 0.52
C ILE A 15 11.75 -8.04 -0.73
N GLY A 16 11.46 -6.76 -0.84
CA GLY A 16 10.73 -6.18 -1.96
C GLY A 16 11.40 -4.90 -2.44
N MET A 17 11.35 -4.69 -3.75
CA MET A 17 11.79 -3.44 -4.37
C MET A 17 10.66 -2.88 -5.23
N PHE A 18 10.47 -1.57 -5.15
CA PHE A 18 9.60 -0.85 -6.07
C PHE A 18 10.34 -0.57 -7.39
N ARG A 19 9.59 -0.36 -8.48
CA ARG A 19 10.15 -0.11 -9.82
C ARG A 19 11.06 1.13 -9.79
N GLY A 20 12.23 1.04 -10.43
CA GLY A 20 13.16 2.18 -10.61
C GLY A 20 14.56 2.01 -10.00
N GLY A 21 14.80 0.96 -9.22
CA GLY A 21 16.15 0.53 -8.86
C GLY A 21 16.71 -0.40 -9.93
N GLY A 22 17.98 -0.25 -10.31
CA GLY A 22 18.67 -1.19 -11.20
C GLY A 22 18.70 -2.63 -10.65
N ALA A 23 19.42 -3.53 -11.33
CA ALA A 23 19.57 -4.90 -10.85
C ALA A 23 20.15 -4.92 -9.43
N GLN A 24 19.38 -5.43 -8.46
CA GLN A 24 19.81 -5.59 -7.08
C GLN A 24 19.87 -7.07 -6.72
N ASN A 25 20.88 -7.46 -5.92
CA ASN A 25 20.99 -8.81 -5.38
C ASN A 25 20.04 -9.01 -4.18
N LEU A 26 18.73 -9.04 -4.45
CA LEU A 26 17.70 -9.23 -3.43
C LEU A 26 17.93 -10.50 -2.60
N LYS A 27 18.29 -11.61 -3.27
CA LYS A 27 18.58 -12.89 -2.62
C LYS A 27 19.76 -12.81 -1.65
N GLY A 28 20.83 -12.10 -2.02
CA GLY A 28 21.98 -11.88 -1.15
C GLY A 28 21.62 -11.04 0.08
N MET A 29 20.93 -9.92 -0.13
CA MET A 29 20.53 -9.01 0.95
C MET A 29 19.60 -9.69 1.97
N VAL A 30 18.61 -10.46 1.50
CA VAL A 30 17.70 -11.18 2.41
C VAL A 30 18.40 -12.36 3.10
N ALA A 31 19.41 -12.98 2.48
CA ALA A 31 20.24 -14.00 3.13
C ALA A 31 21.05 -13.42 4.28
N GLU A 32 21.73 -12.30 4.06
CA GLU A 32 22.51 -11.60 5.08
C GLU A 32 21.63 -11.14 6.25
N TYR A 33 20.46 -10.56 5.96
CA TYR A 33 19.51 -10.14 6.99
C TYR A 33 18.99 -11.34 7.81
N SER A 34 18.73 -12.48 7.17
CA SER A 34 18.20 -13.67 7.86
C SER A 34 19.19 -14.30 8.84
N GLN A 35 20.49 -14.15 8.62
CA GLN A 35 21.53 -14.63 9.54
C GLN A 35 21.43 -13.97 10.92
N GLN A 36 20.93 -12.73 11.00
CA GLN A 36 20.71 -12.03 12.27
C GLN A 36 19.66 -12.73 13.16
N PHE A 37 18.86 -13.62 12.58
CA PHE A 37 17.84 -14.43 13.28
C PHE A 37 18.21 -15.92 13.34
N GLY A 38 19.45 -16.29 12.99
CA GLY A 38 19.88 -17.68 12.95
C GLY A 38 19.21 -18.51 11.85
N VAL A 39 18.66 -17.86 10.82
CA VAL A 39 17.96 -18.53 9.71
C VAL A 39 18.86 -18.62 8.48
N ASP A 40 19.18 -19.84 8.06
CA ASP A 40 19.78 -20.08 6.73
C ASP A 40 18.68 -20.24 5.67
N ILE A 41 18.37 -19.18 4.93
CA ILE A 41 17.35 -19.21 3.88
C ILE A 41 17.70 -20.10 2.69
N LYS A 42 18.96 -20.56 2.54
CA LYS A 42 19.34 -21.48 1.48
C LYS A 42 18.83 -22.90 1.75
N ALA A 43 18.55 -23.21 3.02
CA ALA A 43 17.92 -24.48 3.40
C ALA A 43 16.43 -24.55 3.03
N TYR A 44 15.82 -23.44 2.61
CA TYR A 44 14.39 -23.35 2.31
C TYR A 44 14.13 -22.97 0.86
N LYS A 45 12.97 -23.40 0.34
CA LYS A 45 12.50 -22.98 -0.98
C LYS A 45 12.14 -21.49 -0.94
N GLN A 46 12.75 -20.73 -1.85
CA GLN A 46 12.53 -19.29 -1.98
C GLN A 46 11.49 -19.01 -3.07
N TYR A 47 10.58 -18.09 -2.78
CA TYR A 47 9.53 -17.65 -3.70
C TYR A 47 9.75 -16.19 -4.09
N GLY A 48 9.38 -15.84 -5.32
CA GLY A 48 9.46 -14.49 -5.83
C GLY A 48 8.30 -14.25 -6.80
N HIS A 49 7.58 -13.16 -6.57
CA HIS A 49 6.39 -12.80 -7.33
C HIS A 49 6.38 -11.30 -7.60
N PRO A 50 5.99 -10.86 -8.82
CA PRO A 50 5.67 -9.46 -9.04
C PRO A 50 4.40 -9.09 -8.25
N LEU A 51 4.29 -7.81 -7.89
CA LEU A 51 3.08 -7.26 -7.28
C LEU A 51 2.40 -6.27 -8.23
N SER A 52 1.09 -6.38 -8.37
CA SER A 52 0.26 -5.47 -9.17
C SER A 52 -0.19 -4.29 -8.32
N LEU A 53 0.75 -3.38 -8.08
CA LEU A 53 0.50 -2.13 -7.38
C LEU A 53 -0.55 -1.27 -8.10
N TRP A 54 -1.35 -0.55 -7.33
CA TRP A 54 -2.25 0.44 -7.87
C TRP A 54 -1.47 1.50 -8.63
N ASP A 55 -1.84 1.70 -9.91
CA ASP A 55 -1.15 2.62 -10.81
C ASP A 55 -2.05 3.70 -11.42
N GLY A 56 -3.37 3.63 -11.18
CA GLY A 56 -4.31 4.65 -11.64
C GLY A 56 -5.76 4.20 -11.55
N TYR A 57 -6.66 5.13 -11.85
CA TYR A 57 -8.07 4.82 -12.04
C TYR A 57 -8.25 3.95 -13.29
N GLN A 58 -9.16 2.99 -13.21
CA GLN A 58 -9.35 2.00 -14.26
C GLN A 58 -10.80 1.51 -14.28
N THR A 59 -11.22 1.03 -15.45
CA THR A 59 -12.47 0.30 -15.60
C THR A 59 -12.23 -1.15 -15.22
N LEU A 60 -12.89 -1.62 -14.17
CA LEU A 60 -12.72 -2.95 -13.58
C LEU A 60 -13.87 -3.90 -13.91
N HIS A 61 -14.69 -3.53 -14.89
CA HIS A 61 -15.83 -4.31 -15.35
C HIS A 61 -15.88 -4.39 -16.87
N THR A 62 -16.63 -5.37 -17.34
CA THR A 62 -17.11 -5.51 -18.72
C THR A 62 -18.55 -6.03 -18.66
N GLN A 63 -19.13 -6.39 -19.80
CA GLN A 63 -20.54 -6.79 -19.91
C GLN A 63 -20.94 -7.87 -18.88
N ASN A 64 -20.11 -8.89 -18.67
CA ASN A 64 -20.44 -10.04 -17.82
C ASN A 64 -19.28 -10.46 -16.89
N ALA A 65 -18.33 -9.56 -16.63
CA ALA A 65 -17.21 -9.88 -15.76
C ALA A 65 -16.71 -8.65 -15.01
N VAL A 66 -16.08 -8.89 -13.87
CA VAL A 66 -15.38 -7.90 -13.07
C VAL A 66 -14.00 -8.42 -12.69
N LEU A 67 -13.04 -7.51 -12.54
CA LEU A 67 -11.74 -7.79 -11.96
C LEU A 67 -11.78 -7.42 -10.48
N ALA A 68 -11.35 -8.33 -9.61
CA ALA A 68 -11.20 -8.10 -8.16
C ALA A 68 -9.86 -8.68 -7.68
N GLY A 69 -9.48 -8.35 -6.44
CA GLY A 69 -8.19 -8.78 -5.91
C GLY A 69 -7.01 -8.14 -6.63
N GLU A 70 -5.85 -8.78 -6.56
CA GLU A 70 -4.65 -8.30 -7.24
C GLU A 70 -4.79 -8.24 -8.78
N ALA A 71 -5.71 -9.03 -9.36
CA ALA A 71 -6.05 -8.93 -10.78
C ALA A 71 -6.68 -7.56 -11.16
N ALA A 72 -7.24 -6.86 -10.18
CA ALA A 72 -7.73 -5.48 -10.32
C ALA A 72 -6.67 -4.43 -9.98
N CYS A 73 -5.39 -4.79 -9.83
CA CYS A 73 -4.30 -3.86 -9.47
C CYS A 73 -4.62 -2.98 -8.24
N VAL A 74 -5.17 -3.57 -7.18
CA VAL A 74 -5.57 -2.83 -5.96
C VAL A 74 -4.50 -2.80 -4.88
N VAL A 75 -3.31 -3.38 -5.11
CA VAL A 75 -2.26 -3.46 -4.07
C VAL A 75 -1.75 -2.06 -3.71
N ASP A 76 -1.61 -1.79 -2.42
CA ASP A 76 -1.17 -0.49 -1.91
C ASP A 76 0.22 -0.12 -2.45
N PRO A 77 0.41 1.02 -3.13
CA PRO A 77 1.67 1.39 -3.76
C PRO A 77 2.75 1.87 -2.77
N PHE A 78 2.40 2.10 -1.50
CA PHE A 78 3.31 2.50 -0.43
C PHE A 78 3.78 1.33 0.42
N THR A 79 2.87 0.48 0.89
CA THR A 79 3.17 -0.64 1.81
C THR A 79 3.35 -1.98 1.09
N ALA A 80 2.87 -2.06 -0.16
CA ALA A 80 2.65 -3.29 -0.91
C ALA A 80 1.69 -4.29 -0.24
N GLU A 81 0.78 -3.84 0.65
CA GLU A 81 -0.25 -4.73 1.17
C GLU A 81 -1.34 -4.99 0.13
N GLY A 82 -1.63 -6.27 -0.11
CA GLY A 82 -2.65 -6.71 -1.08
C GLY A 82 -3.86 -7.42 -0.47
N ILE A 83 -3.73 -7.95 0.76
CA ILE A 83 -4.78 -8.81 1.36
C ILE A 83 -6.06 -8.03 1.62
N ARG A 84 -5.98 -6.95 2.41
CA ARG A 84 -7.14 -6.12 2.77
C ARG A 84 -7.84 -5.53 1.54
N PRO A 85 -7.15 -4.88 0.58
CA PRO A 85 -7.83 -4.36 -0.61
C PRO A 85 -8.35 -5.47 -1.54
N SER A 86 -7.75 -6.66 -1.54
CA SER A 86 -8.31 -7.80 -2.27
C SER A 86 -9.61 -8.33 -1.67
N ILE A 87 -9.68 -8.40 -0.34
CA ILE A 87 -10.93 -8.75 0.35
C ILE A 87 -11.99 -7.68 0.08
N PHE A 88 -11.63 -6.40 0.21
CA PHE A 88 -12.54 -5.28 -0.04
C PHE A 88 -13.11 -5.30 -1.47
N SER A 89 -12.24 -5.40 -2.48
CA SER A 89 -12.69 -5.48 -3.88
C SER A 89 -13.53 -6.72 -4.17
N GLY A 90 -13.21 -7.87 -3.55
CA GLY A 90 -14.04 -9.07 -3.64
C GLY A 90 -15.46 -8.88 -3.08
N LEU A 91 -15.59 -8.20 -1.94
CA LEU A 91 -16.90 -7.88 -1.35
C LEU A 91 -17.72 -6.95 -2.26
N LYS A 92 -17.11 -5.87 -2.75
CA LYS A 92 -17.77 -4.93 -3.67
C LYS A 92 -18.14 -5.57 -5.00
N ALA A 93 -17.32 -6.50 -5.50
CA ALA A 93 -17.63 -7.29 -6.69
C ALA A 93 -18.85 -8.18 -6.46
N ALA A 94 -18.94 -8.85 -5.31
CA ALA A 94 -20.09 -9.70 -4.96
C ALA A 94 -21.39 -8.88 -4.84
N GLU A 95 -21.35 -7.70 -4.22
CA GLU A 95 -22.48 -6.76 -4.15
C GLU A 95 -22.98 -6.38 -5.54
N ALA A 96 -22.08 -5.97 -6.43
CA ALA A 96 -22.41 -5.57 -7.79
C ALA A 96 -22.95 -6.73 -8.65
N ILE A 97 -22.37 -7.92 -8.52
CA ILE A 97 -22.87 -9.12 -9.21
C ILE A 97 -24.29 -9.46 -8.75
N ASN A 98 -24.57 -9.37 -7.45
CA ASN A 98 -25.91 -9.61 -6.92
C ASN A 98 -26.94 -8.60 -7.47
N CYS A 99 -26.60 -7.31 -7.52
CA CYS A 99 -27.45 -6.28 -8.14
C CYS A 99 -27.67 -6.53 -9.64
N ALA A 100 -26.63 -6.91 -10.38
CA ALA A 100 -26.73 -7.24 -11.80
C ALA A 100 -27.69 -8.42 -12.05
N LEU A 101 -27.58 -9.48 -11.24
CA LEU A 101 -28.50 -10.62 -11.27
C LEU A 101 -29.93 -10.24 -10.87
N GLY A 102 -30.10 -9.20 -10.07
CA GLY A 102 -31.39 -8.60 -9.72
C GLY A 102 -32.01 -7.71 -10.80
N GLY A 103 -31.32 -7.51 -11.94
CA GLY A 103 -31.82 -6.72 -13.07
C GLY A 103 -31.30 -5.28 -13.14
N GLU A 104 -30.39 -4.88 -12.26
CA GLU A 104 -29.72 -3.58 -12.36
C GLU A 104 -28.66 -3.59 -13.48
N GLY A 105 -29.01 -3.04 -14.64
CA GLY A 105 -28.16 -3.08 -15.84
C GLY A 105 -26.82 -2.35 -15.74
N ASP A 106 -26.67 -1.41 -14.81
CA ASP A 106 -25.45 -0.61 -14.58
C ASP A 106 -24.63 -1.07 -13.35
N ALA A 107 -25.01 -2.19 -12.71
CA ALA A 107 -24.41 -2.61 -11.44
C ALA A 107 -22.90 -2.89 -11.52
N LEU A 108 -22.42 -3.49 -12.61
CA LEU A 108 -20.97 -3.74 -12.77
C LEU A 108 -20.19 -2.44 -13.06
N GLU A 109 -20.83 -1.45 -13.67
CA GLU A 109 -20.24 -0.12 -13.82
C GLU A 109 -20.07 0.55 -12.46
N LYS A 110 -21.12 0.52 -11.63
CA LYS A 110 -21.09 1.01 -10.25
C LYS A 110 -19.95 0.37 -9.44
N TYR A 111 -19.64 -0.91 -9.64
CA TYR A 111 -18.46 -1.53 -9.02
C TYR A 111 -17.16 -0.80 -9.34
N SER A 112 -16.92 -0.46 -10.61
CA SER A 112 -15.71 0.28 -10.99
C SER A 112 -15.67 1.68 -10.38
N GLN A 113 -16.82 2.36 -10.33
CA GLN A 113 -16.94 3.67 -9.69
C GLN A 113 -16.60 3.58 -8.20
N VAL A 114 -17.21 2.64 -7.47
CA VAL A 114 -16.98 2.40 -6.04
C VAL A 114 -15.51 2.11 -5.74
N ILE A 115 -14.84 1.24 -6.50
CA ILE A 115 -13.41 0.96 -6.25
C ILE A 115 -12.54 2.18 -6.52
N ASN A 116 -12.82 2.94 -7.59
CA ASN A 116 -12.07 4.16 -7.87
C ASN A 116 -12.27 5.22 -6.78
N GLU A 117 -13.49 5.35 -6.25
CA GLU A 117 -13.84 6.35 -5.25
C GLU A 117 -13.37 6.00 -3.83
N GLU A 118 -13.69 4.79 -3.36
CA GLU A 118 -13.42 4.36 -1.98
C GLU A 118 -11.96 3.92 -1.78
N TRP A 119 -11.30 3.39 -2.83
CA TRP A 119 -9.91 2.93 -2.75
C TRP A 119 -8.96 3.79 -3.59
N GLY A 120 -9.28 4.00 -4.87
CA GLY A 120 -8.40 4.70 -5.82
C GLY A 120 -8.01 6.11 -5.40
N ASN A 121 -8.95 6.88 -4.83
CA ASN A 121 -8.69 8.24 -4.35
C ASN A 121 -7.60 8.30 -3.27
N ASP A 122 -7.56 7.32 -2.36
CA ASP A 122 -6.53 7.28 -1.33
C ASP A 122 -5.22 6.67 -1.87
N MET A 123 -5.30 5.74 -2.81
CA MET A 123 -4.12 5.18 -3.47
C MET A 123 -3.35 6.20 -4.30
N LEU A 124 -4.02 7.22 -4.83
CA LEU A 124 -3.35 8.38 -5.44
C LEU A 124 -2.39 9.05 -4.45
N TRP A 125 -2.81 9.23 -3.20
CA TRP A 125 -1.97 9.79 -2.14
C TRP A 125 -0.88 8.82 -1.69
N ALA A 126 -1.21 7.53 -1.53
CA ALA A 126 -0.24 6.49 -1.25
C ALA A 126 0.90 6.49 -2.28
N LYS A 127 0.56 6.55 -3.57
CA LYS A 127 1.53 6.59 -4.69
C LYS A 127 2.43 7.82 -4.61
N ARG A 128 1.87 9.00 -4.31
CA ARG A 128 2.65 10.25 -4.13
C ARG A 128 3.62 10.15 -2.95
N ILE A 129 3.15 9.63 -1.82
CA ILE A 129 3.98 9.42 -0.63
C ILE A 129 5.10 8.42 -0.93
N ALA A 130 4.78 7.30 -1.58
CA ALA A 130 5.73 6.28 -2.00
C ALA A 130 6.82 6.85 -2.91
N GLN A 131 6.45 7.68 -3.89
CA GLN A 131 7.41 8.34 -4.78
C GLN A 131 8.40 9.21 -4.02
N ILE A 132 7.98 9.91 -2.97
CA ILE A 132 8.89 10.73 -2.15
C ILE A 132 9.75 9.82 -1.26
N PHE A 133 9.12 8.90 -0.54
CA PHE A 133 9.76 8.05 0.45
C PHE A 133 10.83 7.13 -0.16
N TYR A 134 10.53 6.50 -1.31
CA TYR A 134 11.44 5.55 -1.94
C TYR A 134 12.45 6.19 -2.89
N LYS A 135 12.21 7.41 -3.42
CA LYS A 135 13.22 8.14 -4.21
C LYS A 135 14.23 8.89 -3.35
N ILE A 136 13.87 9.27 -2.12
CA ILE A 136 14.75 9.98 -1.19
C ILE A 136 14.78 9.25 0.15
N PRO A 137 15.44 8.06 0.24
CA PRO A 137 15.34 7.18 1.41
C PRO A 137 15.79 7.83 2.71
N GLU A 138 16.78 8.73 2.69
CA GLU A 138 17.27 9.38 3.90
C GLU A 138 16.20 10.31 4.52
N VAL A 139 15.55 11.12 3.68
CA VAL A 139 14.46 12.01 4.11
C VAL A 139 13.25 11.18 4.54
N GLY A 140 12.87 10.17 3.75
CA GLY A 140 11.80 9.24 4.09
C GLY A 140 12.04 8.52 5.42
N TYR A 141 13.27 8.08 5.68
CA TYR A 141 13.63 7.42 6.93
C TYR A 141 13.59 8.36 8.14
N LYS A 142 14.11 9.59 8.02
CA LYS A 142 14.08 10.57 9.12
C LYS A 142 12.66 11.07 9.42
N ALA A 143 11.93 11.51 8.39
CA ALA A 143 10.60 12.11 8.53
C ALA A 143 9.50 11.06 8.75
N GLY A 144 9.66 9.89 8.13
CA GLY A 144 8.72 8.79 8.21
C GLY A 144 9.08 7.80 9.31
N VAL A 145 10.21 7.11 9.26
CA VAL A 145 10.46 5.97 10.16
C VAL A 145 10.85 6.38 11.58
N LYS A 146 11.68 7.42 11.75
CA LYS A 146 12.16 7.86 13.07
C LYS A 146 11.19 8.76 13.84
N HIS A 147 10.13 9.25 13.21
CA HIS A 147 9.21 10.17 13.88
C HIS A 147 8.37 9.43 14.94
N PRO A 148 8.21 9.95 16.18
CA PRO A 148 7.60 9.22 17.30
C PRO A 148 6.18 8.71 17.04
N SER A 149 5.39 9.43 16.25
CA SER A 149 4.01 9.04 15.94
C SER A 149 3.88 8.05 14.79
N SER A 150 4.96 7.70 14.09
CA SER A 150 4.86 7.04 12.79
C SER A 150 4.33 5.62 12.85
N THR A 151 4.72 4.86 13.87
CA THR A 151 4.15 3.52 14.10
C THR A 151 2.64 3.61 14.31
N GLN A 152 2.17 4.56 15.11
CA GLN A 152 0.73 4.77 15.33
C GLN A 152 0.02 5.24 14.06
N THR A 153 0.62 6.16 13.31
CA THR A 153 0.07 6.63 12.04
C THR A 153 -0.07 5.49 11.04
N MET A 154 0.98 4.69 10.85
CA MET A 154 0.95 3.53 9.97
C MET A 154 -0.05 2.46 10.44
N SER A 155 -0.10 2.19 11.75
CA SER A 155 -1.10 1.28 12.32
C SER A 155 -2.52 1.76 12.03
N ASN A 156 -2.80 3.06 12.15
CA ASN A 156 -4.11 3.60 11.82
C ASN A 156 -4.45 3.43 10.33
N VAL A 157 -3.49 3.63 9.43
CA VAL A 157 -3.67 3.39 7.99
C VAL A 157 -3.98 1.92 7.70
N LEU A 158 -3.15 1.00 8.23
CA LEU A 158 -3.33 -0.45 8.03
C LEU A 158 -4.65 -0.97 8.63
N CYS A 159 -5.14 -0.36 9.70
CA CYS A 159 -6.43 -0.67 10.32
C CYS A 159 -7.62 0.09 9.69
N GLY A 160 -7.43 0.88 8.64
CA GLY A 160 -8.49 1.67 8.01
C GLY A 160 -9.06 2.81 8.88
N LYS A 161 -8.33 3.22 9.92
CA LYS A 161 -8.69 4.33 10.84
C LYS A 161 -8.17 5.69 10.38
N ALA A 162 -7.32 5.72 9.36
CA ALA A 162 -6.81 6.93 8.73
C ALA A 162 -6.56 6.67 7.25
N THR A 163 -6.66 7.70 6.43
CA THR A 163 -6.35 7.66 5.00
C THR A 163 -4.98 8.29 4.74
N TYR A 164 -4.34 7.94 3.63
CA TYR A 164 -3.10 8.61 3.19
C TYR A 164 -3.31 10.10 2.94
N SER A 165 -4.47 10.48 2.42
CA SER A 165 -4.83 11.88 2.22
C SER A 165 -4.82 12.69 3.53
N GLU A 166 -5.33 12.12 4.62
CA GLU A 166 -5.31 12.73 5.95
C GLU A 166 -3.89 12.82 6.50
N VAL A 167 -3.08 11.77 6.32
CA VAL A 167 -1.67 11.75 6.74
C VAL A 167 -0.89 12.85 6.02
N ALA A 168 -1.04 12.96 4.70
CA ALA A 168 -0.40 14.00 3.89
C ALA A 168 -0.85 15.40 4.33
N SER A 169 -2.16 15.60 4.54
CA SER A 169 -2.72 16.89 4.98
C SER A 169 -2.20 17.32 6.36
N ARG A 170 -2.08 16.37 7.31
CA ARG A 170 -1.50 16.65 8.63
C ARG A 170 -0.02 17.01 8.53
N ALA A 171 0.74 16.33 7.68
CA ALA A 171 2.15 16.64 7.45
C ALA A 171 2.32 18.05 6.85
N LEU A 172 1.53 18.39 5.83
CA LEU A 172 1.55 19.71 5.20
C LEU A 172 1.20 20.84 6.18
N LYS A 173 0.16 20.64 7.03
CA LYS A 173 -0.20 21.62 8.07
C LYS A 173 0.94 21.88 9.07
N ARG A 174 1.66 20.83 9.47
CA ARG A 174 2.82 20.97 10.38
C ARG A 174 3.98 21.72 9.73
N LEU A 175 4.27 21.44 8.47
CA LEU A 175 5.34 22.11 7.72
C LEU A 175 4.99 23.58 7.40
N GLY A 176 3.72 23.86 7.07
CA GLY A 176 3.22 25.21 6.82
C GLY A 176 3.10 26.07 8.09
N GLY A 177 2.78 25.47 9.23
CA GLY A 177 2.73 26.17 10.53
C GLY A 177 4.09 26.70 10.99
N ASN A 178 5.19 26.09 10.54
CA ASN A 178 6.56 26.56 10.82
C ASN A 178 7.00 27.73 9.90
N LEU A 179 6.20 28.11 8.90
CA LEU A 179 6.48 29.22 7.98
C LEU A 179 5.75 30.52 8.35
N ILE A 180 5.01 30.56 9.46
CA ILE A 180 4.44 31.80 10.01
C ILE A 180 4.97 32.06 11.43
N PRO A 181 6.22 32.56 11.58
CA PRO A 181 6.61 33.25 12.79
C PRO A 181 6.16 34.71 12.73
N GLY A 182 5.16 35.06 13.55
CA GLY A 182 4.97 36.42 14.07
C GLY A 182 4.41 37.49 13.13
N ILE A 183 3.10 37.50 12.91
CA ILE A 183 2.33 38.75 12.82
C ILE A 183 1.05 38.53 13.60
N ILE A 184 1.05 38.95 14.87
CA ILE A 184 -0.02 39.63 15.63
C ILE A 184 0.61 39.84 17.01
N GLY A 185 1.03 41.07 17.26
CA GLY A 185 1.74 41.49 18.46
C GLY A 185 2.04 42.98 18.37
N ASN A 186 0.98 43.79 18.31
CA ASN A 186 0.84 45.12 18.92
C ASN A 186 -0.59 45.61 18.67
#